data_AF-A0A1Y2JE92-F1
#
_entry.id   AF-A0A1Y2JE92-F1
#
_cell.length_a   1.000
_cell.length_b   1.000
_cell.length_c   1.000
_cell.angle_alpha   90.00
_cell.angle_beta   90.00
_cell.angle_gamma   90.00
#
_symmetry.space_group_name_H-M   'P 1'
#
loop_
_entity.id
_entity.type
_entity.pdbx_description
1 polymer ?
#
loop_
_entity_poly.entity_id
_entity_poly.type
_entity_poly.pdbx_seq_one_letter_code
_entity_poly.pdbx_strand_id
1 'polypeptide(L)'
;MQAALSVAPIRRTEGAMTAANGGDPLEAAAELVRTYSAVVNAITANVLNAQAGSEWLSAEPQNLEEVRRSLNRIADDGMRAGEALVRLRSLMEKVPIVDGAFGP
;
A
#
# COMPACT_ATOMS: atom_id res chain seq x y z
N MET A 1 41.13 45.39 -23.77
CA MET A 1 39.77 45.27 -24.31
C MET A 1 39.35 43.81 -24.20
N GLN A 2 38.45 43.53 -23.23
CA GLN A 2 37.48 42.42 -23.08
C GLN A 2 37.89 40.96 -23.38
N ALA A 3 37.45 39.92 -22.67
CA ALA A 3 36.88 39.70 -21.35
C ALA A 3 36.83 38.16 -21.22
N ALA A 4 37.57 37.57 -20.28
CA ALA A 4 37.46 36.15 -19.98
C ALA A 4 36.26 35.93 -19.05
N LEU A 5 35.22 35.25 -19.54
CA LEU A 5 34.10 34.80 -18.72
C LEU A 5 34.59 33.69 -17.77
N SER A 6 35.01 34.11 -16.58
CA SER A 6 35.26 33.25 -15.43
C SER A 6 33.91 32.82 -14.85
N VAL A 7 33.45 31.61 -15.18
CA VAL A 7 32.32 30.98 -14.49
C VAL A 7 32.83 30.49 -13.13
N ALA A 8 32.48 31.22 -12.07
CA ALA A 8 32.69 30.78 -10.70
C ALA A 8 31.80 29.56 -10.41
N PRO A 9 32.29 28.53 -9.71
CA PRO A 9 31.45 27.41 -9.30
C PRO A 9 30.41 27.90 -8.28
N ILE A 10 29.15 27.58 -8.55
CA ILE A 10 28.04 27.78 -7.62
C ILE A 10 28.37 26.97 -6.36
N ARG A 11 28.65 27.66 -5.26
CA ARG A 11 28.85 27.02 -3.96
C ARG A 11 27.54 26.38 -3.55
N ARG A 12 27.50 25.05 -3.54
CA ARG A 12 26.47 24.26 -2.86
C ARG A 12 26.58 24.58 -1.38
N THR A 13 25.63 25.35 -0.86
CA THR A 13 25.46 25.57 0.58
C THR A 13 24.90 24.28 1.17
N GLU A 14 25.79 23.39 1.59
CA GLU A 14 25.46 22.40 2.61
C GLU A 14 25.49 23.10 3.97
N GLY A 15 24.37 23.02 4.69
CA GLY A 15 24.29 23.42 6.09
C GLY A 15 23.04 24.21 6.44
N ALA A 16 21.89 23.54 6.53
CA ALA A 16 21.01 23.66 7.70
C ALA A 16 19.83 22.69 7.61
N MET A 17 19.66 21.92 8.69
CA MET A 17 18.47 21.19 9.11
C MET A 17 18.34 19.73 8.65
N THR A 18 19.08 18.88 9.35
CA THR A 18 18.70 17.50 9.67
C THR A 18 17.28 17.45 10.26
N ALA A 19 16.29 17.19 9.42
CA ALA A 19 15.09 16.44 9.82
C ALA A 19 15.24 15.05 9.18
N ALA A 20 15.77 14.12 9.96
CA ALA A 20 15.79 12.71 9.59
C ALA A 20 14.34 12.19 9.50
N ASN A 21 14.12 11.32 8.51
CA ASN A 21 12.93 10.49 8.26
C ASN A 21 11.91 11.03 7.25
N GLY A 22 12.29 11.01 5.97
CA GLY A 22 11.34 11.01 4.86
C GLY A 22 11.92 10.18 3.72
N GLY A 23 11.37 9.00 3.44
CA GLY A 23 11.60 8.35 2.15
C GLY A 23 11.10 9.26 1.01
N ASP A 24 11.53 9.00 -0.23
CA ASP A 24 11.06 9.74 -1.40
C ASP A 24 9.51 9.79 -1.40
N PRO A 25 8.86 10.97 -1.47
CA PRO A 25 7.40 11.08 -1.51
C PRO A 25 6.74 10.18 -2.57
N LEU A 26 7.43 9.94 -3.70
CA LEU A 26 6.97 9.04 -4.75
C LEU A 26 7.02 7.57 -4.30
N GLU A 27 8.05 7.18 -3.54
CA GLU A 27 8.18 5.84 -2.96
C GLU A 27 7.10 5.59 -1.91
N ALA A 28 6.84 6.56 -1.03
CA ALA A 28 5.78 6.47 -0.03
C ALA A 28 4.39 6.32 -0.67
N ALA A 29 4.11 7.09 -1.74
CA ALA A 29 2.86 6.98 -2.50
C ALA A 29 2.73 5.62 -3.21
N ALA A 30 3.81 5.14 -3.85
CA ALA A 30 3.82 3.83 -4.50
C ALA A 30 3.56 2.70 -3.50
N GLU A 31 4.15 2.80 -2.30
CA GLU A 31 3.98 1.81 -1.25
C GLU A 31 2.56 1.81 -0.65
N LEU A 32 1.93 2.98 -0.56
CA LEU A 32 0.52 3.11 -0.19
C LEU A 32 -0.38 2.37 -1.20
N VAL A 33 -0.20 2.63 -2.50
CA VAL A 33 -0.99 1.99 -3.58
C VAL A 33 -0.77 0.48 -3.61
N ARG A 34 0.47 0.02 -3.41
CA ARG A 34 0.79 -1.41 -3.32
C ARG A 34 0.04 -2.06 -2.16
N THR A 35 0.12 -1.47 -0.98
CA THR A 35 -0.50 -2.02 0.23
C THR A 35 -2.02 -2.01 0.12
N TYR A 36 -2.60 -0.92 -0.39
CA TYR A 36 -4.03 -0.84 -0.68
C TYR A 36 -4.48 -1.93 -1.66
N SER A 37 -3.75 -2.10 -2.77
CA SER A 37 -4.05 -3.12 -3.77
C SER A 37 -3.96 -4.53 -3.18
N ALA A 38 -3.01 -4.78 -2.27
CA ALA A 38 -2.89 -6.06 -1.57
C ALA A 38 -4.14 -6.37 -0.72
N VAL A 39 -4.68 -5.39 0.00
CA VAL A 39 -5.93 -5.54 0.77
C VAL A 39 -7.10 -5.84 -0.16
N VAL A 40 -7.28 -5.06 -1.23
CA VAL A 40 -8.38 -5.24 -2.19
C VAL A 40 -8.32 -6.62 -2.87
N ASN A 41 -7.12 -7.05 -3.29
CA ASN A 41 -6.93 -8.33 -3.94
C ASN A 41 -7.26 -9.50 -2.99
N ALA A 42 -6.84 -9.43 -1.73
CA ALA A 42 -7.14 -10.45 -0.73
C ALA A 42 -8.64 -10.54 -0.42
N ILE A 43 -9.33 -9.39 -0.28
CA ILE A 43 -10.78 -9.38 -0.08
C ILE A 43 -11.51 -9.93 -1.31
N THR A 44 -11.05 -9.59 -2.52
CA THR A 44 -11.61 -10.13 -3.76
C THR A 44 -11.44 -11.65 -3.82
N ALA A 45 -10.27 -12.16 -3.46
CA ALA A 45 -10.01 -13.59 -3.38
C ALA A 45 -10.92 -14.28 -2.35
N ASN A 46 -11.19 -13.65 -1.20
CA ASN A 46 -12.15 -14.18 -0.22
C ASN A 46 -13.55 -14.36 -0.82
N VAL A 47 -14.05 -13.35 -1.54
CA VAL A 47 -15.38 -13.41 -2.20
C VAL A 47 -15.44 -14.55 -3.21
N LEU A 48 -14.41 -14.68 -4.06
CA LEU A 48 -14.36 -15.75 -5.07
C LEU A 48 -14.29 -17.14 -4.44
N ASN A 49 -13.48 -17.32 -3.40
CA ASN A 49 -13.40 -18.60 -2.69
C ASN A 49 -14.70 -18.92 -1.93
N ALA A 50 -15.40 -17.93 -1.39
CA ALA A 50 -16.68 -18.14 -0.72
C ALA A 50 -17.78 -18.58 -1.70
N GLN A 51 -17.81 -17.97 -2.90
CA GLN A 51 -18.69 -18.38 -3.99
C GLN A 51 -18.40 -19.81 -4.42
N ALA A 52 -17.13 -20.12 -4.72
CA ALA A 52 -16.73 -21.49 -5.09
C ALA A 52 -17.04 -22.52 -4.00
N GLY A 53 -16.80 -22.19 -2.72
CA GLY A 53 -17.17 -23.05 -1.60
C GLY A 53 -18.67 -23.32 -1.53
N SER A 54 -19.50 -22.31 -1.83
CA SER A 54 -20.96 -22.45 -1.88
C SER A 54 -21.42 -23.34 -3.05
N GLU A 55 -20.76 -23.22 -4.21
CA GLU A 55 -21.01 -24.10 -5.36
C GLU A 55 -20.66 -25.57 -5.03
N TRP A 56 -19.53 -25.82 -4.38
CA TRP A 56 -19.12 -27.18 -3.98
C TRP A 56 -20.00 -27.81 -2.90
N LEU A 57 -20.57 -26.99 -2.01
CA LEU A 57 -21.59 -27.43 -1.05
C LEU A 57 -22.93 -27.74 -1.70
N SER A 58 -23.24 -27.12 -2.84
CA SER A 58 -24.50 -27.32 -3.56
C SER A 58 -24.43 -28.45 -4.59
N ALA A 59 -23.23 -28.95 -4.90
CA ALA A 59 -23.01 -30.06 -5.83
C ALA A 59 -23.46 -31.42 -5.26
N GLU A 60 -23.75 -32.37 -6.14
CA GLU A 60 -24.22 -33.72 -5.76
C GLU A 60 -23.39 -34.80 -6.48
N PRO A 61 -22.54 -35.57 -5.77
CA PRO A 61 -22.24 -35.45 -4.33
C PRO A 61 -21.43 -34.18 -4.00
N GLN A 62 -21.57 -33.71 -2.76
CA GLN A 62 -20.83 -32.53 -2.27
C GLN A 62 -19.31 -32.77 -2.30
N ASN A 63 -18.56 -31.74 -2.70
CA ASN A 63 -17.10 -31.80 -2.70
C ASN A 63 -16.50 -31.14 -1.45
N LEU A 64 -16.58 -31.83 -0.32
CA LEU A 64 -16.16 -31.30 0.99
C LEU A 64 -14.66 -30.96 1.08
N GLU A 65 -13.81 -31.62 0.28
CA GLU A 65 -12.38 -31.32 0.24
C GLU A 65 -12.11 -29.95 -0.41
N GLU A 66 -12.81 -29.64 -1.50
CA GLU A 66 -12.71 -28.31 -2.12
C GLU A 66 -13.35 -27.22 -1.27
N VAL A 67 -14.43 -27.53 -0.53
CA VAL A 67 -15.00 -26.59 0.47
C VAL A 67 -13.96 -26.26 1.53
N ARG A 68 -13.31 -27.27 2.11
CA ARG A 68 -12.25 -27.08 3.12
C ARG A 68 -11.10 -26.25 2.56
N ARG A 69 -10.70 -26.51 1.31
CA ARG A 69 -9.64 -25.73 0.64
C ARG A 69 -10.04 -24.28 0.43
N SER A 70 -11.28 -24.01 0.00
CA SER A 70 -11.80 -22.65 -0.13
C SER A 70 -11.82 -21.91 1.21
N LEU A 71 -12.25 -22.56 2.29
CA LEU A 71 -12.25 -21.97 3.63
C LEU A 71 -10.83 -21.67 4.13
N ASN A 72 -9.86 -22.55 3.89
CA ASN A 72 -8.46 -22.29 4.24
C ASN A 72 -7.91 -21.08 3.47
N ARG A 73 -8.19 -20.97 2.16
CA ARG A 73 -7.79 -19.79 1.37
C ARG A 73 -8.41 -18.51 1.91
N ILE A 74 -9.69 -18.53 2.30
CA ILE A 74 -10.35 -17.37 2.91
C ILE A 74 -9.65 -16.94 4.21
N ALA A 75 -9.27 -17.90 5.05
CA ALA A 75 -8.54 -17.62 6.28
C ALA A 75 -7.16 -17.01 6.00
N ASP A 76 -6.41 -17.60 5.07
CA ASP A 76 -5.07 -17.14 4.68
C ASP A 76 -5.10 -15.73 4.07
N ASP A 77 -6.00 -15.48 3.12
CA ASP A 77 -6.17 -14.17 2.49
C ASP A 77 -6.73 -13.15 3.49
N GLY A 78 -7.58 -13.56 4.43
CA GLY A 78 -8.03 -12.75 5.56
C GLY A 78 -6.87 -12.27 6.45
N MET A 79 -5.94 -13.17 6.82
CA MET A 79 -4.75 -12.80 7.60
C MET A 79 -3.86 -11.82 6.83
N ARG A 80 -3.61 -12.11 5.54
CA ARG A 80 -2.81 -11.22 4.66
C ARG A 80 -3.45 -9.84 4.50
N ALA A 81 -4.77 -9.76 4.36
CA ALA A 81 -5.50 -8.51 4.30
C ALA A 81 -5.35 -7.71 5.61
N GLY A 82 -5.44 -8.39 6.76
CA GLY A 82 -5.24 -7.78 8.07
C GLY A 82 -3.84 -7.17 8.24
N GLU A 83 -2.79 -7.91 7.90
CA GLU A 83 -1.40 -7.43 7.92
C GLU A 83 -1.21 -6.22 7.00
N ALA A 84 -1.73 -6.29 5.77
CA ALA A 84 -1.66 -5.18 4.83
C ALA A 84 -2.45 -3.95 5.32
N LEU A 85 -3.60 -4.13 5.96
CA LEU A 85 -4.39 -3.04 6.51
C LEU A 85 -3.66 -2.31 7.66
N VAL A 86 -2.97 -3.04 8.54
CA VAL A 86 -2.14 -2.45 9.61
C VAL A 86 -1.01 -1.61 9.00
N ARG A 87 -0.34 -2.12 7.96
CA ARG A 87 0.70 -1.37 7.22
C ARG A 87 0.12 -0.14 6.53
N LEU A 88 -1.05 -0.26 5.89
CA LEU A 88 -1.73 0.83 5.20
C LEU A 88 -2.04 1.98 6.18
N ARG A 89 -2.61 1.66 7.34
CA ARG A 89 -2.87 2.64 8.41
C ARG A 89 -1.60 3.35 8.86
N SER A 90 -0.53 2.59 9.09
CA SER A 90 0.77 3.13 9.50
C SER A 90 1.39 4.06 8.44
N LEU A 91 1.12 3.83 7.15
CA LEU A 91 1.55 4.71 6.07
C LEU A 91 0.71 5.99 6.01
N MET A 92 -0.62 5.88 6.15
CA MET A 92 -1.52 7.04 6.17
C MET A 92 -1.23 7.99 7.32
N GLU A 93 -0.91 7.47 8.51
CA GLU A 93 -0.53 8.29 9.68
C GLU A 93 0.78 9.07 9.48
N LYS A 94 1.65 8.63 8.57
CA LYS A 94 2.92 9.31 8.24
C LYS A 94 2.77 10.35 7.14
N VAL A 95 1.68 10.33 6.37
CA VAL A 95 1.41 11.37 5.38
C VAL A 95 0.85 12.57 6.16
N PRO A 96 1.53 13.72 6.17
CA PRO A 96 0.98 14.90 6.81
C PRO A 96 -0.36 15.22 6.15
N ILE A 97 -1.45 15.13 6.93
CA ILE A 97 -2.73 15.69 6.52
C ILE A 97 -2.47 17.18 6.38
N VAL A 98 -2.52 17.68 5.14
CA VAL A 98 -2.58 19.13 4.92
C VAL A 98 -3.93 19.54 5.49
N ASP A 99 -3.94 19.99 6.75
CA ASP A 99 -5.10 20.66 7.31
C ASP A 99 -5.46 21.79 6.35
N GLY A 100 -6.69 21.73 5.85
CA GLY A 100 -7.16 22.61 4.81
C GLY A 100 -6.92 24.06 5.23
N ALA A 101 -6.09 24.76 4.46
CA ALA A 101 -6.21 26.19 4.27
C ALA A 101 -7.53 26.48 3.49
N PHE A 102 -8.66 26.11 4.08
CA PHE A 102 -9.93 26.77 3.86
C PHE A 102 -10.13 27.62 5.12
N GLY A 103 -9.54 28.81 5.09
CA GLY A 103 -9.93 29.90 5.97
C GLY A 103 -11.38 30.33 5.67
N PRO A 104 -11.99 31.11 6.58
CA PRO A 104 -13.42 31.41 6.58
C PRO A 104 -13.93 32.06 5.29
#